data_AF-A0A849B9Y9-F1
#
_entry.id   AF-A0A849B9Y9-F1
#
_cell.length_a   1.000
_cell.length_b   1.000
_cell.length_c   1.000
_cell.angle_alpha   90.00
_cell.angle_beta   90.00
_cell.angle_gamma   90.00
#
_symmetry.space_group_name_H-M   'P 1'
#
loop_
_entity.id
_entity.type
_entity.pdbx_description
1 polymer ?
#
loop_
_entity_poly.entity_id
_entity_poly.type
_entity_poly.pdbx_seq_one_letter_code
_entity_poly.pdbx_strand_id
1 'polypeptide(L)' 'MRSGHRYPDILGYTLGQVNAFLSADDRLEYERLSIQLAVMTAAAQGSRDGIRQLQAELHQGMRDEDRSGR' A
#
# COMPACT_ATOMS: atom_id res chain seq x y z
N MET A 1 -3.36 13.54 6.19
CA MET A 1 -4.66 12.88 5.97
C MET A 1 -4.35 11.46 5.50
N ARG A 2 -4.44 10.46 6.39
CA ARG A 2 -4.29 9.04 6.04
C ARG A 2 -5.63 8.58 5.47
N SER A 3 -5.62 8.03 4.26
CA SER A 3 -6.79 7.41 3.61
C SER A 3 -7.95 8.34 3.18
N GLY A 4 -7.76 9.66 3.17
CA GLY A 4 -8.77 10.62 2.66
C GLY A 4 -9.97 10.90 3.60
N HIS A 5 -10.10 10.19 4.72
CA HIS A 5 -11.16 10.43 5.70
C HIS A 5 -10.82 11.61 6.62
N ARG A 6 -11.76 12.55 6.80
CA ARG A 6 -11.55 13.64 7.75
C ARG A 6 -11.85 13.13 9.16
N TYR A 7 -11.12 13.65 10.15
CA TYR A 7 -11.29 13.29 11.56
C TYR A 7 -12.76 13.34 12.05
N PRO A 8 -13.57 14.35 11.69
CA PRO A 8 -14.98 14.39 12.08
C PRO A 8 -15.82 13.22 11.55
N ASP A 9 -15.47 12.66 10.38
CA ASP A 9 -16.22 11.56 9.75
C ASP A 9 -16.06 10.26 10.55
N ILE A 10 -14.88 10.09 11.16
CA ILE A 10 -14.52 8.91 11.97
C ILE A 10 -15.25 8.92 13.32
N LEU A 11 -15.59 10.11 13.85
CA LEU A 11 -16.26 10.24 15.16
C LEU A 11 -17.70 9.68 15.15
N GLY A 12 -18.32 9.53 13.98
CA GLY A 12 -19.65 8.93 13.83
C GLY A 12 -19.64 7.42 13.57
N TYR A 13 -18.47 6.78 13.52
CA TYR A 13 -18.37 5.36 13.17
C TYR A 13 -18.89 4.47 14.30
N THR A 14 -19.59 3.42 13.92
CA THR A 14 -19.83 2.27 14.80
C THR A 14 -18.51 1.53 15.09
N LEU A 15 -18.47 0.74 16.16
CA LEU A 15 -17.30 -0.09 16.49
C LEU A 15 -16.85 -0.97 15.30
N GLY A 16 -17.80 -1.55 14.56
CA GLY A 16 -17.49 -2.35 13.37
C GLY A 16 -16.82 -1.53 12.26
N GLN A 17 -17.28 -0.30 12.04
CA GLN A 17 -16.69 0.61 11.04
C GLN A 17 -15.31 1.11 11.46
N VAL A 18 -15.08 1.39 12.75
CA VAL A 18 -13.75 1.72 13.27
C VAL A 18 -12.79 0.55 13.05
N ASN A 19 -13.19 -0.68 13.39
CA ASN A 19 -12.35 -1.86 13.18
C ASN A 19 -12.02 -2.10 11.71
N ALA A 20 -13.00 -1.93 10.81
CA ALA A 20 -12.78 -2.03 9.37
C ALA A 20 -11.82 -0.95 8.85
N PHE A 21 -11.97 0.30 9.32
CA PHE A 21 -11.08 1.40 8.97
C PHE A 21 -9.64 1.13 9.43
N LEU A 22 -9.44 0.73 10.68
CA LEU A 22 -8.10 0.41 11.22
C LEU A 22 -7.46 -0.76 10.47
N SER A 23 -8.23 -1.81 10.18
CA SER A 23 -7.74 -2.96 9.42
C SER A 23 -7.32 -2.58 7.98
N ALA A 24 -8.05 -1.65 7.36
CA ALA A 24 -7.68 -1.11 6.06
C ALA A 24 -6.41 -0.24 6.13
N ASP A 25 -6.26 0.61 7.16
CA ASP A 25 -5.05 1.43 7.38
C ASP A 25 -3.82 0.55 7.60
N ASP A 26 -3.94 -0.48 8.45
CA ASP A 26 -2.86 -1.44 8.71
C ASP A 26 -2.44 -2.18 7.44
N ARG A 27 -3.40 -2.57 6.59
CA ARG A 27 -3.11 -3.24 5.32
C ARG A 27 -2.35 -2.33 4.36
N LEU A 28 -2.77 -1.07 4.23
CA LEU A 28 -2.10 -0.09 3.36
C LEU A 28 -0.67 0.22 3.84
N GLU A 29 -0.46 0.36 5.14
CA GLU A 29 0.89 0.57 5.69
C GLU A 29 1.77 -0.66 5.51
N TYR A 30 1.22 -1.87 5.67
CA TYR A 30 1.96 -3.11 5.40
C TYR A 30 2.38 -3.21 3.93
N GLU A 31 1.45 -2.95 3.00
CA GLU A 31 1.74 -2.93 1.55
C GLU A 31 2.85 -1.92 1.23
N ARG A 32 2.75 -0.69 1.76
CA ARG A 32 3.77 0.35 1.59
C ARG A 32 5.14 -0.07 2.13
N LEU A 33 5.21 -0.63 3.33
CA LEU A 33 6.47 -1.09 3.94
C LEU A 33 7.08 -2.25 3.17
N SER A 34 6.25 -3.16 2.65
CA SER A 34 6.70 -4.31 1.86
C SER A 34 7.37 -3.87 0.55
N ILE A 35 6.79 -2.88 -0.13
CA ILE A 35 7.35 -2.25 -1.33
C ILE A 35 8.69 -1.58 -0.99
N GLN A 36 8.74 -0.81 0.10
CA GLN A 36 9.97 -0.14 0.52
C GLN A 36 11.10 -1.15 0.83
N LEU A 37 10.76 -2.25 1.49
CA LEU A 37 11.71 -3.33 1.75
C LEU A 37 12.21 -3.96 0.45
N ALA A 38 11.31 -4.30 -0.48
CA ALA A 38 11.67 -4.88 -1.77
C ALA A 38 12.62 -3.98 -2.57
N VAL A 39 12.35 -2.67 -2.59
CA VAL A 39 13.24 -1.66 -3.20
C VAL A 39 14.61 -1.65 -2.54
N MET A 40 14.68 -1.61 -1.21
CA MET A 40 15.96 -1.63 -0.50
C MET A 40 16.74 -2.92 -0.74
N THR A 41 16.07 -4.07 -0.75
CA THR A 41 16.70 -5.36 -1.03
C THR A 41 17.24 -5.41 -2.45
N ALA A 42 16.45 -5.00 -3.46
CA ALA A 42 16.92 -4.95 -4.85
C ALA A 42 18.11 -4.00 -5.02
N ALA A 43 18.08 -2.83 -4.37
CA ALA A 43 19.20 -1.88 -4.38
C ALA A 43 20.45 -2.45 -3.70
N ALA A 44 20.30 -3.10 -2.54
CA ALA A 44 21.39 -3.71 -1.80
C ALA A 44 22.02 -4.90 -2.54
N GLN A 45 21.21 -5.70 -3.25
CA GLN A 45 21.71 -6.82 -4.04
C GLN A 45 22.36 -6.38 -5.36
N GLY A 46 22.03 -5.19 -5.88
CA GLY A 46 22.66 -4.61 -7.07
C GLY A 46 22.50 -5.42 -8.37
N SER A 47 21.68 -6.49 -8.35
CA SER A 47 21.48 -7.36 -9.51
C SER A 47 20.55 -6.70 -10.51
N ARG A 48 21.03 -6.55 -11.76
CA ARG A 48 20.26 -5.99 -12.88
C ARG A 48 18.96 -6.75 -13.11
N ASP A 49 18.95 -8.07 -12.88
CA ASP A 49 17.76 -8.90 -13.09
C ASP A 49 16.76 -8.74 -11.95
N GLY A 50 17.22 -8.64 -10.70
CA GLY A 50 16.37 -8.36 -9.54
C GLY A 50 15.70 -6.98 -9.62
N ILE A 51 16.42 -5.97 -10.11
CA ILE A 51 15.87 -4.62 -10.34
C ILE A 51 14.80 -4.65 -11.44
N ARG A 52 15.02 -5.37 -12.55
CA ARG A 52 14.01 -5.50 -13.61
C ARG A 52 12.76 -6.24 -13.14
N GLN A 53 12.92 -7.30 -12.35
CA GLN A 53 11.80 -8.03 -11.80
C GLN A 53 10.97 -7.15 -10.87
N LEU A 54 11.63 -6.42 -9.95
CA LEU A 54 10.96 -5.47 -9.08
C LEU A 54 10.21 -4.38 -9.87
N GLN A 55 10.82 -3.83 -10.93
CA GLN A 55 10.15 -2.86 -11.80
C GLN A 55 8.88 -3.44 -12.47
N ALA A 56 8.91 -4.71 -12.87
CA ALA A 56 7.74 -5.36 -13.45
C ALA A 56 6.62 -5.55 -12.43
N GLU A 57 6.96 -5.96 -11.21
CA GLU A 57 6.00 -6.13 -10.10
C GLU A 57 5.35 -4.80 -9.71
N LEU A 58 6.13 -3.72 -9.59
CA LEU A 58 5.62 -2.38 -9.28
C LEU A 58 4.72 -1.83 -10.40
N HIS A 59 5.10 -1.99 -11.67
CA HIS A 59 4.26 -1.58 -12.80
C HIS A 59 2.98 -2.40 -12.94
N GLN A 60 2.98 -3.65 -12.49
CA GLN A 60 1.78 -4.47 -12.45
C GLN A 60 0.86 -3.99 -11.32
N GLY A 61 1.39 -3.78 -10.12
CA GLY A 61 0.64 -3.24 -8.98
C GLY A 61 -0.04 -1.90 -9.30
N MET A 62 0.69 -0.95 -9.89
CA MET A 62 0.13 0.33 -10.33
C MET A 62 -1.05 0.19 -11.30
N ARG A 63 -0.98 -0.77 -12.23
CA ARG A 63 -2.07 -1.02 -13.20
C ARG A 63 -3.30 -1.64 -12.56
N ASP A 64 -3.13 -2.42 -11.50
CA ASP A 64 -4.22 -3.05 -10.77
C ASP A 64 -4.90 -2.05 -9.82
N GLU A 65 -4.14 -1.10 -9.24
CA GLU A 65 -4.68 0.05 -8.51
C GLU A 65 -5.55 0.96 -9.39
N ASP A 66 -5.07 1.32 -10.60
CA ASP A 66 -5.83 2.13 -11.57
C ASP A 66 -7.16 1.48 -12.01
N ARG A 67 -7.22 0.14 -11.99
CA ARG A 67 -8.45 -0.62 -12.29
C ARG A 67 -9.39 -0.74 -11.10
N SER A 68 -8.87 -0.82 -9.89
CA SER A 68 -9.67 -0.91 -8.66
C SER A 68 -10.28 0.44 -8.23
N GLY A 69 -9.77 1.55 -8.75
CA GLY A 69 -10.27 2.91 -8.48
C GLY A 69 -11.43 3.38 -9.35
N ARG A 70 -12.05 2.51 -10.16
CA ARG A 70 -13.21 2.81 -11.01
C ARG A 70 -14.51 2.19 -10.51
#